data_AF-A0A833DLA7-F1
#
_entry.id   AF-A0A833DLA7-F1
#
_cell.length_a   1.000
_cell.length_b   1.000
_cell.length_c   1.000
_cell.angle_alpha   90.00
_cell.angle_beta   90.00
_cell.angle_gamma   90.00
#
_symmetry.space_group_name_H-M   'P 1'
#
loop_
_entity.id
_entity.type
_entity.pdbx_description
1 polymer ?
#
loop_
_entity_poly.entity_id
_entity_poly.type
_entity_poly.pdbx_seq_one_letter_code
_entity_poly.pdbx_strand_id
1 'polypeptide(L)'
;MSEIDFEKIGLKVGLEIHQQLDTSKKLFCKCRPIESDEYTEKFSRRLRTAKSELGELDPAALFEKTKSKKINYYANSQSSCLVEKDEE
;
A
#
# COMPACT_ATOMS: atom_id res chain seq x y z
N MET A 1 31.53 -29.21 2.50
CA MET A 1 31.23 -27.95 3.20
C MET A 1 30.93 -28.32 4.64
N SER A 2 31.59 -27.69 5.61
CA SER A 2 31.28 -27.92 7.03
C SER A 2 29.86 -27.46 7.33
N GLU A 3 29.07 -28.28 8.02
CA GLU A 3 27.75 -27.88 8.50
C GLU A 3 27.87 -26.68 9.45
N ILE A 4 26.99 -25.71 9.26
CA ILE A 4 26.87 -24.55 10.13
C ILE A 4 25.96 -24.93 11.28
N ASP A 5 26.45 -24.79 12.51
CA ASP A 5 25.65 -24.93 13.72
C ASP A 5 24.81 -23.65 13.93
N PHE A 6 23.53 -23.72 13.54
CA PHE A 6 22.60 -22.60 13.60
C PHE A 6 22.23 -22.20 15.03
N GLU A 7 22.25 -23.14 15.97
CA GLU A 7 22.01 -22.88 17.39
C GLU A 7 23.15 -22.08 18.00
N LYS A 8 24.40 -22.45 17.69
CA LYS A 8 25.60 -21.75 18.20
C LYS A 8 25.68 -20.30 17.74
N ILE A 9 25.18 -19.98 16.54
CA ILE A 9 25.16 -18.59 16.03
C ILE A 9 23.89 -17.84 16.43
N GLY A 10 22.96 -18.48 17.14
CA GLY A 10 21.71 -17.88 17.58
C GLY A 10 20.84 -17.41 16.42
N LEU A 11 20.76 -18.21 15.34
CA LEU A 11 20.02 -17.84 14.14
C LEU A 11 18.53 -17.64 14.47
N LYS A 12 17.99 -16.50 14.04
CA LYS A 12 16.55 -16.19 14.11
C LYS A 12 16.05 -15.89 12.71
N VAL A 13 14.99 -16.58 12.29
CA VAL A 13 14.40 -16.41 10.96
C VAL A 13 12.92 -16.05 11.11
N GLY A 14 12.48 -15.08 10.32
CA GLY A 14 11.07 -14.74 10.14
C GLY A 14 10.67 -14.94 8.67
N LEU A 15 9.43 -15.40 8.45
CA LEU A 15 8.83 -15.48 7.13
C LEU A 15 7.61 -14.56 7.08
N GLU A 16 7.46 -13.84 5.98
CA GLU A 16 6.30 -13.00 5.70
C GLU A 16 5.71 -13.41 4.35
N ILE A 17 4.41 -13.70 4.31
CA ILE A 17 3.73 -14.24 3.13
C ILE A 17 2.49 -13.39 2.87
N HIS A 18 2.40 -12.79 1.68
CA HIS A 18 1.24 -12.05 1.21
C HIS A 18 0.58 -12.83 0.07
N GLN A 19 -0.75 -12.95 0.10
CA GLN A 19 -1.52 -13.67 -0.92
C GLN A 19 -2.79 -12.90 -1.27
N GLN A 20 -3.09 -12.75 -2.56
CA GLN A 20 -4.35 -12.19 -3.02
C GLN A 20 -5.45 -13.26 -2.97
N LEU A 21 -6.66 -12.87 -2.56
CA LEU A 21 -7.80 -13.77 -2.54
C LEU A 21 -8.55 -13.69 -3.87
N ASP A 22 -8.99 -14.84 -4.38
CA ASP A 22 -9.86 -14.93 -5.56
C ASP A 22 -11.33 -14.65 -5.16
N THR A 23 -11.63 -13.37 -4.95
CA THR A 23 -12.96 -12.90 -4.57
C THR A 23 -13.66 -12.21 -5.74
N SER A 24 -14.99 -12.29 -5.79
CA SER A 24 -15.78 -11.60 -6.83
C SER A 24 -15.80 -10.08 -6.69
N LYS A 25 -15.40 -9.56 -5.53
CA LYS A 25 -15.34 -8.14 -5.17
C LYS A 25 -14.10 -7.85 -4.32
N LYS A 26 -13.64 -6.60 -4.34
CA LYS A 26 -12.57 -6.12 -3.45
C LYS A 26 -13.01 -6.10 -1.98
N LEU A 27 -12.04 -5.94 -1.07
CA LEU A 27 -12.24 -6.09 0.37
C LEU A 27 -13.25 -5.09 0.96
N PHE A 28 -13.19 -3.81 0.55
CA PHE A 28 -14.00 -2.72 1.11
C PHE A 28 -14.95 -2.06 0.12
N CYS A 29 -15.12 -2.62 -1.08
CA CYS A 29 -16.05 -2.09 -2.08
C CYS A 29 -16.61 -3.21 -2.98
N LYS A 30 -17.56 -2.88 -3.85
CA LYS A 30 -18.20 -3.85 -4.77
C LYS A 30 -17.47 -3.99 -6.11
N CYS A 31 -16.34 -3.32 -6.31
CA CYS A 31 -15.57 -3.40 -7.55
C CYS A 31 -14.99 -4.79 -7.77
N ARG A 32 -14.89 -5.20 -9.04
CA ARG A 32 -14.21 -6.43 -9.42
C ARG A 32 -12.68 -6.25 -9.27
N PRO A 33 -11.96 -7.20 -8.68
CA PRO A 33 -10.51 -7.12 -8.53
C PRO A 33 -9.81 -7.54 -9.83
N ILE A 34 -10.04 -6.79 -10.91
CA ILE A 34 -9.39 -7.00 -12.20
C ILE A 34 -8.29 -5.97 -12.41
N GLU A 35 -7.18 -6.41 -12.98
CA GLU A 35 -6.13 -5.54 -13.47
C GLU A 35 -6.43 -5.14 -14.92
N SER A 36 -6.18 -3.87 -15.25
CA SER A 36 -6.39 -3.32 -16.58
C SER A 36 -5.34 -2.24 -16.84
N ASP A 37 -4.88 -2.21 -18.09
CA ASP A 37 -3.98 -1.18 -18.61
C ASP A 37 -4.75 0.00 -19.25
N GLU A 38 -6.08 -0.09 -19.30
CA GLU A 38 -6.95 0.96 -19.81
C GLU A 38 -7.50 1.82 -18.68
N TYR A 39 -7.18 3.13 -18.72
CA TYR A 39 -7.60 4.10 -17.74
C TYR A 39 -8.36 5.24 -18.40
N THR A 40 -9.65 5.35 -18.09
CA THR A 40 -10.52 6.41 -18.60
C THR A 40 -10.48 7.67 -17.74
N GLU A 41 -9.92 7.57 -16.54
CA GLU A 41 -9.87 8.65 -15.57
C GLU A 41 -8.49 8.77 -14.93
N LYS A 42 -8.08 10.01 -14.67
CA LYS A 42 -6.84 10.34 -13.99
C LYS A 42 -7.07 11.47 -13.01
N PHE A 43 -6.57 11.30 -11.80
CA PHE A 43 -6.58 12.35 -10.78
C PHE A 43 -5.26 12.37 -10.04
N SER A 44 -5.03 13.39 -9.22
CA SER A 44 -3.79 13.51 -8.47
C SER A 44 -4.02 13.96 -7.05
N ARG A 45 -3.17 13.51 -6.13
CA ARG A 45 -3.17 13.91 -4.72
C ARG A 45 -1.76 14.15 -4.21
N ARG A 46 -1.69 14.84 -3.08
CA ARG A 46 -0.48 14.98 -2.26
C ARG A 46 -0.82 14.52 -0.85
N LEU A 47 -0.10 13.52 -0.36
CA LEU A 47 -0.25 13.06 1.02
C LEU A 47 0.39 14.08 1.97
N ARG A 48 -0.16 14.15 3.19
CA ARG A 48 0.35 15.03 4.26
C ARG A 48 0.58 14.20 5.50
N THR A 49 1.62 14.55 6.24
CA THR A 49 1.92 13.99 7.57
C THR A 49 0.80 14.31 8.55
N ALA A 50 0.23 13.29 9.17
CA ALA A 50 -0.65 13.45 10.32
C ALA A 50 0.19 13.54 11.62
N LYS A 51 -0.33 14.24 12.61
CA LYS A 51 0.22 14.26 13.97
C LYS A 51 -0.36 13.09 14.77
N SER A 52 0.44 12.51 15.67
CA SER A 52 -0.04 11.60 16.69
C SER A 52 -0.93 12.35 17.69
N GLU A 53 -1.59 11.61 18.58
CA GLU A 53 -2.38 12.17 19.69
C GLU A 53 -1.57 13.12 20.57
N LEU A 54 -0.26 12.86 20.73
CA LEU A 54 0.67 13.69 21.48
C LEU A 54 1.28 14.82 20.65
N GLY A 55 0.86 14.97 19.39
CA GLY A 55 1.33 16.01 18.48
C GLY A 55 2.62 15.68 17.73
N GLU A 56 3.16 14.48 17.91
CA GLU A 56 4.41 14.03 17.29
C GLU A 56 4.21 13.64 15.82
N LEU A 57 5.29 13.68 15.03
CA LEU A 57 5.28 13.31 13.62
C LEU A 57 6.17 12.09 13.39
N ASP A 58 5.68 11.15 12.60
CA ASP A 58 6.48 10.00 12.17
C ASP A 58 7.69 10.48 11.32
N PRO A 59 8.93 10.09 11.68
CA PRO A 59 10.12 10.51 10.94
C PRO A 59 10.16 10.05 9.48
N ALA A 60 9.66 8.85 9.15
CA ALA A 60 9.62 8.34 7.79
C ALA A 60 8.58 9.08 6.95
N ALA A 61 7.40 9.37 7.52
CA ALA A 61 6.38 10.18 6.85
C ALA A 61 6.86 11.62 6.62
N LEU A 62 7.62 12.19 7.57
CA LEU A 62 8.24 13.50 7.43
C LEU A 62 9.28 13.50 6.30
N PHE A 63 10.13 12.47 6.25
CA PHE A 63 11.09 12.29 5.17
C PHE A 63 10.41 12.22 3.79
N GLU A 64 9.34 11.43 3.64
CA GLU A 64 8.61 11.36 2.37
C GLU A 64 7.95 12.69 2.00
N LYS A 65 7.42 13.43 2.98
CA LYS A 65 6.86 14.77 2.76
C LYS A 65 7.88 15.76 2.18
N THR A 66 9.15 15.69 2.60
CA THR A 66 10.18 16.60 2.07
C THR A 66 10.38 16.45 0.55
N LYS A 67 10.15 15.24 0.01
CA LYS A 67 10.23 14.97 -1.43
C LYS A 67 9.11 15.65 -2.24
N SER A 68 8.09 16.20 -1.58
CA SER A 68 6.99 16.96 -2.21
C SER A 68 6.31 16.26 -3.39
N LYS A 69 6.24 14.92 -3.34
CA LYS A 69 5.73 14.11 -4.45
C LYS A 69 4.24 14.36 -4.69
N LYS A 70 3.90 14.51 -5.97
CA LYS A 70 2.52 14.47 -6.47
C LYS A 70 2.25 13.07 -6.99
N ILE A 71 1.27 12.38 -6.41
CA ILE A 71 0.87 11.04 -6.83
C ILE A 71 -0.23 11.18 -7.86
N ASN A 72 -0.06 10.55 -9.02
CA ASN A 72 -1.08 10.47 -10.05
C ASN A 72 -1.72 9.09 -9.97
N TYR A 73 -3.04 9.07 -9.78
CA TYR A 73 -3.85 7.86 -9.76
C TYR A 73 -4.57 7.72 -11.09
N TYR A 74 -4.66 6.48 -11.56
CA TYR A 74 -5.32 6.10 -12.78
C TYR A 74 -6.46 5.15 -12.42
N ALA A 75 -7.63 5.41 -12.98
CA ALA A 75 -8.84 4.68 -12.64
C ALA A 75 -9.64 4.36 -13.92
N ASN A 76 -10.43 3.29 -13.82
CA ASN A 76 -11.44 2.96 -14.81
C ASN A 76 -12.72 2.54 -14.08
N SER A 77 -13.84 2.59 -14.79
CA SER A 77 -15.16 2.25 -14.24
C SER A 77 -15.37 0.75 -13.98
N GLN A 78 -14.47 -0.12 -14.46
CA GLN A 78 -14.61 -1.56 -14.31
C GLN A 78 -14.10 -2.06 -12.95
N SER A 79 -13.01 -1.47 -12.44
CA SER A 79 -12.33 -1.89 -11.21
C SER A 79 -12.17 -0.81 -10.15
N SER A 80 -12.62 0.44 -10.40
CA SER A 80 -12.52 1.55 -9.45
C SER A 80 -13.87 2.25 -9.23
N CYS A 81 -14.20 2.55 -7.96
CA CYS A 81 -15.33 3.38 -7.56
C CYS A 81 -14.86 4.57 -6.71
N LEU A 82 -15.77 5.29 -6.05
CA LEU A 82 -15.46 6.43 -5.18
C LEU A 82 -14.65 6.05 -3.94
N VAL A 83 -14.90 4.87 -3.36
CA VAL A 83 -14.13 4.33 -2.23
C VAL A 83 -12.63 4.25 -2.57
N GLU A 84 -12.28 3.80 -3.78
CA GLU A 84 -10.89 3.72 -4.23
C GLU A 84 -10.24 5.08 -4.48
N LYS A 85 -11.06 6.13 -4.59
CA LYS A 85 -10.63 7.51 -4.81
C LYS A 85 -10.58 8.32 -3.51
N ASP A 86 -10.97 7.72 -2.39
CA ASP A 86 -11.15 8.40 -1.10
C ASP A 86 -12.24 9.50 -1.19
N GLU A 87 -13.34 9.21 -1.90
CA GLU A 87 -14.48 10.12 -2.10
C GLU A 87 -15.81 9.55 -1.58
N GLU A 88 -15.80 8.36 -0.94
CA GLU A 88 -16.93 7.72 -0.24
C GLU A 88 -16.45 6.90 0.96
#